data_AF-A0A7I9VX30-F1
#
_entry.id   AF-A0A7I9VX30-F1
#
_cell.length_a   1.000
_cell.length_b   1.000
_cell.length_c   1.000
_cell.angle_alpha   90.00
_cell.angle_beta   90.00
_cell.angle_gamma   90.00
#
_symmetry.space_group_name_H-M   'P 1'
#
loop_
_entity.id
_entity.type
_entity.pdbx_description
1 polymer ?
#
loop_
_entity_poly.entity_id
_entity_poly.type
_entity_poly.pdbx_seq_one_letter_code
_entity_poly.pdbx_strand_id
1 'polypeptide(L)'
;MGPAFAQAGFDTLWSGAGSTFIAISLAFFCFTTIIAYYYMAETNLRFILGRFAPIPVPYIRGTVGSNLTMLLQALILVSCVLGAVSTATEAWVLGDMGVGLMAWLNIVGIIILQQPAYRALWDYERQKKAGLDPTFDPLALGIKGATFWENYDPVARRPRESSTT
;
A
#
# COMPACT_ATOMS: atom_id res chain seq x y z
N MET A 1 -8.76 22.13 -15.10
CA MET A 1 -8.70 23.56 -14.70
C MET A 1 -8.07 23.70 -13.31
N GLY A 2 -6.78 23.36 -13.13
CA GLY A 2 -6.13 23.34 -11.80
C GLY A 2 -4.76 24.04 -11.78
N PRO A 3 -3.85 23.76 -12.73
CA PRO A 3 -2.52 24.38 -12.75
C PRO A 3 -2.55 25.89 -12.99
N ALA A 4 -3.50 26.37 -13.81
CA ALA A 4 -3.62 27.78 -14.19
C ALA A 4 -3.96 28.71 -13.01
N PHE A 5 -4.72 28.23 -12.02
CA PHE A 5 -5.08 29.03 -10.84
C PHE A 5 -3.91 29.18 -9.86
N ALA A 6 -3.10 28.13 -9.70
CA ALA A 6 -1.88 28.20 -8.89
C ALA A 6 -0.81 29.11 -9.56
N GLN A 7 -0.71 29.05 -10.89
CA GLN A 7 0.18 29.92 -11.68
C GLN A 7 -0.23 31.39 -11.57
N ALA A 8 -1.51 31.71 -11.78
CA ALA A 8 -2.03 33.07 -11.67
C ALA A 8 -1.89 33.64 -10.25
N GLY A 9 -2.05 32.81 -9.21
CA GLY A 9 -1.84 33.22 -7.83
C GLY A 9 -0.38 33.59 -7.52
N PHE A 10 0.58 32.77 -7.96
CA PHE A 10 2.00 33.05 -7.74
C PHE A 10 2.54 34.21 -8.58
N ASP A 11 1.99 34.45 -9.78
CA ASP A 11 2.36 35.62 -10.61
C ASP A 11 2.02 36.96 -9.93
N THR A 12 1.09 36.98 -8.97
CA THR A 12 0.79 38.19 -8.17
C THR A 12 1.82 38.48 -7.07
N LEU A 13 2.60 37.48 -6.65
CA LEU A 13 3.59 37.59 -5.58
C LEU A 13 5.03 37.80 -6.10
N TRP A 14 5.36 37.25 -7.27
CA TRP A 14 6.68 37.41 -7.89
C TRP A 14 6.61 37.24 -9.41
N SER A 15 6.62 38.35 -10.17
CA SER A 15 6.47 38.33 -11.63
C SER A 15 7.55 37.46 -12.30
N GLY A 16 7.15 36.36 -12.94
CA GLY A 16 8.01 35.57 -13.83
C GLY A 16 8.81 34.41 -13.20
N ALA A 17 8.85 34.26 -11.85
CA ALA A 17 9.53 33.11 -11.22
C ALA A 17 8.58 32.03 -10.66
N GLY A 18 7.27 32.32 -10.58
CA GLY A 18 6.27 31.41 -10.01
C GLY A 18 6.13 30.10 -10.80
N SER A 19 6.16 30.17 -12.12
CA SER A 19 6.05 28.99 -13.00
C SER A 19 7.22 28.01 -12.81
N THR A 20 8.45 28.51 -12.72
CA THR A 20 9.66 27.69 -12.49
C THR A 20 9.64 27.05 -11.10
N PHE A 21 9.25 27.81 -10.06
CA PHE A 21 9.13 27.26 -8.70
C PHE A 21 8.11 26.13 -8.64
N ILE A 22 6.90 26.35 -9.18
CA ILE A 22 5.83 25.36 -9.24
C ILE A 22 6.30 24.12 -10.02
N ALA A 23 7.00 24.29 -11.15
CA ALA A 23 7.53 23.18 -11.93
C ALA A 23 8.53 22.31 -11.14
N ILE A 24 9.46 22.95 -10.41
CA ILE A 24 10.44 22.23 -9.57
C ILE A 24 9.72 21.50 -8.43
N SER A 25 8.80 22.15 -7.73
CA SER A 25 8.02 21.53 -6.66
C SER A 25 7.18 20.35 -7.16
N LEU A 26 6.51 20.49 -8.32
CA LEU A 26 5.75 19.41 -8.94
C LEU A 26 6.65 18.24 -9.34
N ALA A 27 7.85 18.51 -9.85
CA ALA A 27 8.80 17.47 -10.23
C ALA A 27 9.19 16.62 -9.01
N PHE A 28 9.57 17.23 -7.89
CA PHE A 28 9.89 16.51 -6.66
C PHE A 28 8.69 15.78 -6.06
N PHE A 29 7.52 16.41 -6.05
CA PHE A 29 6.30 15.81 -5.53
C PHE A 29 5.87 14.59 -6.36
N CYS A 30 5.90 14.70 -7.69
CA CYS A 30 5.60 13.60 -8.60
C CYS A 30 6.61 12.47 -8.44
N PHE A 31 7.91 12.80 -8.35
CA PHE A 31 8.97 11.83 -8.19
C PHE A 31 8.81 10.99 -6.91
N THR A 32 8.60 11.63 -5.76
CA THR A 32 8.38 10.89 -4.49
C THR A 32 7.10 10.09 -4.52
N THR A 33 6.05 10.60 -5.16
CA THR A 33 4.77 9.91 -5.34
C THR A 33 4.94 8.63 -6.16
N ILE A 34 5.63 8.69 -7.31
CA ILE A 34 5.87 7.51 -8.16
C ILE A 34 6.65 6.43 -7.40
N ILE A 35 7.69 6.82 -6.64
CA ILE A 35 8.47 5.87 -5.84
C ILE A 35 7.60 5.22 -4.76
N ALA A 36 6.79 6.00 -4.05
CA ALA A 36 5.91 5.48 -3.01
C ALA A 36 4.89 4.49 -3.58
N TYR A 37 4.26 4.81 -4.72
CA TYR A 37 3.32 3.91 -5.40
C TYR A 37 4.01 2.65 -5.93
N TYR A 38 5.21 2.77 -6.48
CA TYR A 38 6.02 1.62 -6.89
C TYR A 38 6.30 0.68 -5.71
N TYR A 39 6.73 1.23 -4.56
CA TYR A 39 7.01 0.44 -3.37
C TYR A 39 5.77 -0.27 -2.82
N MET A 40 4.62 0.42 -2.79
CA MET A 40 3.34 -0.18 -2.38
C MET A 40 2.92 -1.31 -3.34
N ALA A 41 3.03 -1.08 -4.65
CA ALA A 41 2.70 -2.08 -5.66
C ALA A 41 3.62 -3.30 -5.60
N GLU A 42 4.93 -3.11 -5.44
CA GLU A 42 5.90 -4.20 -5.30
C GLU A 42 5.64 -5.02 -4.03
N THR A 43 5.36 -4.36 -2.91
CA THR A 43 5.04 -5.04 -1.65
C THR A 43 3.75 -5.87 -1.78
N ASN A 44 2.69 -5.29 -2.36
CA ASN A 44 1.44 -6.00 -2.62
C ASN A 44 1.64 -7.18 -3.59
N LEU A 45 2.45 -6.99 -4.62
CA LEU A 45 2.78 -8.03 -5.59
C LEU A 45 3.50 -9.20 -4.93
N ARG A 46 4.52 -8.92 -4.11
CA ARG A 46 5.26 -9.93 -3.35
C ARG A 46 4.35 -10.65 -2.35
N PHE A 47 3.42 -9.95 -1.72
CA PHE A 47 2.42 -10.54 -0.82
C PHE A 47 1.50 -11.51 -1.55
N ILE A 48 0.94 -11.12 -2.70
CA ILE A 48 0.07 -11.97 -3.53
C ILE A 48 0.84 -13.18 -4.07
N LEU A 49 2.08 -12.97 -4.52
CA LEU A 49 2.90 -14.05 -5.04
C LEU A 49 3.32 -15.04 -3.95
N GLY A 50 3.57 -14.58 -2.72
CA GLY A 50 3.82 -15.42 -1.55
C GLY A 50 4.67 -16.66 -1.84
N ARG A 51 4.03 -17.83 -1.83
CA ARG A 51 4.64 -19.16 -2.07
C ARG A 51 4.99 -19.47 -3.53
N PHE A 52 4.40 -18.74 -4.48
CA PHE A 52 4.66 -18.85 -5.91
C PHE A 52 5.85 -17.99 -6.35
N ALA A 53 6.29 -17.03 -5.52
CA ALA A 53 7.47 -16.20 -5.76
C ALA A 53 8.75 -16.99 -6.07
N PRO A 54 9.07 -18.15 -5.42
CA PRO A 54 10.23 -18.99 -5.71
C PRO A 54 10.08 -19.94 -6.91
N ILE A 55 8.91 -19.99 -7.58
CA ILE A 55 8.71 -20.95 -8.68
C ILE A 55 9.56 -20.50 -9.88
N PRO A 56 10.47 -21.35 -10.39
CA PRO A 56 11.22 -21.05 -11.59
C PRO A 56 10.31 -21.19 -12.83
N VAL A 57 10.39 -20.24 -13.75
CA VAL A 57 9.66 -20.31 -15.02
C VAL A 57 10.53 -21.07 -16.03
N PRO A 58 10.06 -22.18 -16.65
CA PRO A 58 10.90 -23.01 -17.53
C PRO A 58 11.44 -22.28 -18.77
N TYR A 59 10.78 -21.22 -19.22
CA TYR A 59 11.08 -20.51 -20.47
C TYR A 59 11.85 -19.18 -20.28
N ILE A 60 12.02 -18.68 -19.04
CA ILE A 60 12.65 -17.38 -18.77
C ILE A 60 13.65 -17.54 -17.62
N ARG A 61 14.89 -17.07 -17.80
CA ARG A 61 15.90 -17.03 -16.73
C ARG A 61 15.39 -16.13 -15.60
N GLY A 62 15.03 -16.73 -14.46
CA GLY A 62 14.61 -16.02 -13.26
C GLY A 62 13.39 -16.67 -12.61
N THR A 63 13.07 -16.18 -11.42
CA THR A 63 11.92 -16.62 -10.64
C THR A 63 10.67 -15.84 -11.04
N VAL A 64 9.47 -16.42 -10.88
CA VAL A 64 8.19 -15.70 -11.15
C VAL A 64 8.15 -14.34 -10.45
N GLY A 65 8.66 -14.25 -9.22
CA GLY A 65 8.73 -12.98 -8.48
C GLY A 65 9.63 -11.92 -9.12
N SER A 66 10.79 -12.31 -9.65
CA SER A 66 11.73 -11.36 -10.27
C SER A 66 11.20 -10.85 -11.61
N ASN A 67 10.67 -11.74 -12.43
CA ASN A 67 10.11 -11.39 -13.74
C ASN A 67 8.89 -10.47 -13.60
N LEU A 68 8.02 -10.73 -12.62
CA LEU A 68 6.84 -9.92 -12.41
C LEU A 68 7.16 -8.54 -11.80
N THR A 69 8.20 -8.46 -10.96
CA THR A 69 8.71 -7.16 -10.47
C THR A 69 9.29 -6.34 -11.63
N MET A 70 10.04 -6.99 -12.52
CA MET A 70 10.58 -6.32 -13.72
C MET A 70 9.46 -5.87 -14.67
N LEU A 71 8.41 -6.68 -14.84
CA LEU A 71 7.21 -6.28 -15.59
C LEU A 71 6.51 -5.07 -14.96
N LEU A 72 6.38 -5.05 -13.63
CA LEU A 72 5.78 -3.93 -12.90
C LEU A 72 6.60 -2.64 -13.11
N GLN A 73 7.93 -2.72 -13.02
CA GLN A 73 8.81 -1.59 -13.32
C GLN A 73 8.63 -1.09 -14.75
N ALA A 74 8.60 -2.00 -15.73
CA ALA A 74 8.38 -1.65 -17.13
C ALA A 74 7.01 -0.99 -17.34
N LEU A 75 5.94 -1.53 -16.72
CA LEU A 75 4.60 -0.97 -16.79
C LEU A 75 4.52 0.44 -16.22
N ILE A 76 5.16 0.69 -15.07
CA ILE A 76 5.17 2.03 -14.45
C ILE A 76 5.95 3.01 -15.32
N LEU A 77 7.10 2.61 -15.88
CA LEU A 77 7.86 3.46 -16.80
C LEU A 77 7.06 3.81 -18.06
N VAL A 78 6.44 2.82 -18.69
CA VAL A 78 5.56 3.04 -19.85
C VAL A 78 4.38 3.94 -19.47
N SER A 79 3.77 3.71 -18.31
CA SER A 79 2.65 4.53 -17.81
C SER A 79 3.07 5.98 -17.54
N CYS A 80 4.30 6.22 -17.06
CA CYS A 80 4.82 7.58 -16.88
C CYS A 80 5.01 8.30 -18.22
N VAL A 81 5.54 7.60 -19.24
CA VAL A 81 5.70 8.16 -20.58
C VAL A 81 4.34 8.44 -21.22
N LEU A 82 3.41 7.49 -21.14
CA LEU A 82 2.05 7.67 -21.63
C LEU A 82 1.32 8.79 -20.89
N GLY A 83 1.49 8.89 -19.56
CA GLY A 83 0.93 9.95 -18.74
C GLY A 83 1.44 11.34 -19.13
N ALA A 84 2.72 11.46 -19.51
CA ALA A 84 3.31 12.72 -19.96
C ALA A 84 2.79 13.19 -21.33
N VAL A 85 2.31 12.26 -22.18
CA VAL A 85 1.80 12.56 -23.53
C VAL A 85 0.28 12.59 -23.58
N SER A 86 -0.41 11.90 -22.66
CA SER A 86 -1.87 11.86 -22.57
C SER A 86 -2.47 13.19 -22.17
N THR A 87 -3.73 13.43 -22.58
CA THR A 87 -4.44 14.62 -22.12
C THR A 87 -4.77 14.50 -20.63
N ALA A 88 -4.78 15.63 -19.92
CA ALA A 88 -5.10 15.63 -18.50
C ALA A 88 -6.41 14.90 -18.21
N THR A 89 -7.46 15.17 -19.01
CA THR A 89 -8.78 14.55 -18.83
C THR A 89 -8.74 13.03 -18.93
N GLU A 90 -8.04 12.46 -19.90
CA GLU A 90 -7.91 11.01 -20.06
C GLU A 90 -7.13 10.39 -18.88
N ALA A 91 -6.06 11.05 -18.44
CA ALA A 91 -5.26 10.62 -17.30
C ALA A 91 -6.08 10.61 -16.00
N TRP A 92 -6.92 11.64 -15.77
CA TRP A 92 -7.82 11.70 -14.62
C TRP A 92 -8.87 10.59 -14.67
N VAL A 93 -9.49 10.34 -15.82
CA VAL A 93 -10.50 9.28 -15.98
C VAL A 93 -9.90 7.89 -15.70
N LEU A 94 -8.70 7.61 -16.21
CA LEU A 94 -8.00 6.35 -15.93
C LEU A 94 -7.64 6.22 -14.44
N GLY A 95 -7.21 7.32 -13.82
CA GLY A 95 -6.91 7.40 -12.39
C GLY A 95 -8.14 7.11 -11.52
N ASP A 96 -9.27 7.76 -11.80
CA ASP A 96 -10.52 7.60 -11.04
C ASP A 96 -11.03 6.16 -11.10
N MET A 97 -10.95 5.50 -12.27
CA MET A 97 -11.30 4.08 -12.40
C MET A 97 -10.38 3.19 -11.56
N GLY A 98 -9.07 3.45 -11.59
CA GLY A 98 -8.08 2.68 -10.82
C GLY A 98 -8.29 2.79 -9.31
N VAL A 99 -8.44 4.03 -8.81
CA VAL A 99 -8.71 4.30 -7.38
C VAL A 99 -10.07 3.74 -6.96
N GLY A 100 -11.09 3.86 -7.82
CA GLY A 100 -12.42 3.31 -7.57
C GLY A 100 -12.41 1.79 -7.42
N LEU A 101 -11.68 1.07 -8.28
CA LEU A 101 -11.52 -0.38 -8.17
C LEU A 101 -10.79 -0.77 -6.88
N MET A 102 -9.70 -0.06 -6.54
CA MET A 102 -8.95 -0.30 -5.30
C MET A 102 -9.83 -0.06 -4.06
N ALA A 103 -10.64 1.00 -4.06
CA ALA A 103 -11.56 1.31 -2.98
C ALA A 103 -12.61 0.21 -2.80
N TRP A 104 -13.22 -0.26 -3.88
CA TRP A 104 -14.21 -1.33 -3.82
C TRP A 104 -13.65 -2.63 -3.24
N LEU A 105 -12.47 -3.06 -3.68
CA LEU A 105 -11.82 -4.26 -3.15
C LEU A 105 -11.51 -4.12 -1.66
N ASN A 106 -11.01 -2.96 -1.22
CA ASN A 106 -10.73 -2.70 0.19
C ASN A 106 -11.99 -2.65 1.05
N ILE A 107 -13.06 -2.00 0.58
CA ILE A 107 -14.33 -1.92 1.31
C ILE A 107 -14.92 -3.32 1.52
N VAL A 108 -14.95 -4.15 0.47
CA VAL A 108 -15.41 -5.55 0.58
C VAL A 108 -14.55 -6.32 1.57
N GLY A 109 -13.22 -6.13 1.54
CA GLY A 109 -12.30 -6.73 2.51
C GLY A 109 -12.60 -6.31 3.95
N ILE A 110 -12.84 -5.02 4.21
CA ILE A 110 -13.21 -4.50 5.54
C ILE A 110 -14.53 -5.13 6.01
N ILE A 111 -15.54 -5.23 5.14
CA ILE A 111 -16.83 -5.83 5.50
C ILE A 111 -16.69 -7.30 5.90
N ILE A 112 -15.80 -8.06 5.25
CA ILE A 112 -15.55 -9.46 5.61
C ILE A 112 -14.75 -9.54 6.93
N LEU A 113 -13.75 -8.67 7.12
CA LEU A 113 -12.90 -8.65 8.32
C LEU A 113 -13.50 -7.91 9.53
N GLN A 114 -14.64 -7.24 9.39
CA GLN A 114 -15.19 -6.40 10.47
C GLN A 114 -15.44 -7.19 11.75
N GLN A 115 -15.96 -8.43 11.65
CA GLN A 115 -16.29 -9.27 12.80
C GLN A 115 -15.07 -9.59 13.68
N PRO A 116 -13.96 -10.17 13.16
CA PRO A 116 -12.77 -10.38 13.97
C PRO A 116 -12.10 -9.07 14.39
N ALA A 117 -12.16 -8.01 13.57
CA ALA A 117 -11.59 -6.71 13.92
C ALA A 117 -12.29 -6.07 15.13
N TYR A 118 -13.62 -6.10 15.20
CA TYR A 118 -14.37 -5.60 16.35
C TYR A 118 -14.10 -6.41 17.62
N ARG A 119 -13.95 -7.75 17.51
CA ARG A 119 -13.58 -8.60 18.65
C ARG A 119 -12.20 -8.25 19.21
N ALA A 120 -11.23 -8.05 18.33
CA ALA A 120 -9.89 -7.61 18.72
C ALA A 120 -9.91 -6.22 19.37
N LEU A 121 -10.72 -5.30 18.82
CA LEU A 121 -10.85 -3.95 19.37
C LEU A 121 -11.47 -3.93 20.76
N TRP A 122 -12.55 -4.70 20.98
CA TRP A 122 -13.18 -4.78 22.30
C TRP A 122 -12.27 -5.39 23.36
N ASP A 123 -11.47 -6.39 22.99
CA ASP A 123 -10.50 -6.97 23.91
C ASP A 123 -9.39 -5.97 24.25
N TYR A 124 -8.86 -5.26 23.25
CA TYR A 124 -7.92 -4.17 23.46
C TYR A 124 -8.47 -3.10 24.40
N GLU A 125 -9.72 -2.64 24.19
CA GLU A 125 -10.36 -1.66 25.05
C GLU A 125 -10.57 -2.18 26.48
N ARG A 126 -10.92 -3.46 26.64
CA ARG A 126 -11.11 -4.09 27.95
C ARG A 126 -9.79 -4.14 28.72
N GLN A 127 -8.70 -4.56 28.09
CA GLN A 127 -7.38 -4.62 28.70
C GLN A 127 -6.87 -3.23 29.07
N LYS A 128 -7.03 -2.24 28.17
CA LYS A 128 -6.66 -0.85 28.42
C LYS A 128 -7.45 -0.22 29.57
N LYS A 129 -8.76 -0.47 29.67
CA LYS A 129 -9.61 0.01 30.77
C LYS A 129 -9.25 -0.64 32.11
N ALA A 130 -8.74 -1.88 32.09
CA ALA A 130 -8.25 -2.58 33.26
C ALA A 130 -6.86 -2.11 33.72
N GLY A 131 -6.22 -1.17 33.01
CA GLY A 131 -4.87 -0.69 33.32
C GLY A 131 -3.77 -1.72 33.04
N LEU A 132 -4.08 -2.77 32.28
CA LEU A 132 -3.13 -3.80 31.85
C LEU A 132 -2.43 -3.35 30.57
N ASP A 133 -1.21 -3.85 30.34
CA ASP A 133 -0.55 -3.71 29.05
C ASP A 133 -1.27 -4.59 28.02
N PRO A 134 -1.89 -4.01 26.96
CA PRO A 134 -2.75 -4.76 26.06
C PRO A 134 -1.92 -5.74 25.22
N THR A 135 -2.22 -7.04 25.37
CA THR A 135 -1.61 -8.13 24.59
C THR A 135 -2.69 -8.80 23.75
N PHE A 136 -2.45 -8.92 22.45
CA PHE A 136 -3.40 -9.54 21.53
C PHE A 136 -3.22 -11.06 21.55
N ASP A 137 -4.20 -11.80 22.10
CA ASP A 137 -4.23 -13.26 22.03
C ASP A 137 -5.33 -13.73 21.06
N PRO A 138 -4.96 -14.22 19.86
CA PRO A 138 -5.93 -14.62 18.85
C PRO A 138 -6.72 -15.89 19.23
N LEU A 139 -6.14 -16.78 20.04
CA LEU A 139 -6.78 -18.03 20.47
C LEU A 139 -7.88 -17.75 21.49
N ALA A 140 -7.62 -16.84 22.43
CA ALA A 140 -8.62 -16.39 23.41
C ALA A 140 -9.84 -15.72 22.75
N LEU A 141 -9.64 -15.10 21.58
CA LEU A 141 -10.68 -14.38 20.83
C LEU A 141 -11.34 -15.23 19.72
N GLY A 142 -10.90 -16.48 19.53
CA GLY A 142 -11.41 -17.38 18.49
C GLY A 142 -11.10 -16.93 17.06
N ILE A 143 -10.07 -16.08 16.88
CA ILE A 143 -9.65 -15.55 15.58
C ILE A 143 -8.69 -16.57 14.95
N LYS A 144 -9.17 -17.34 13.98
CA LYS A 144 -8.36 -18.34 13.27
C LYS A 144 -7.50 -17.68 12.18
N GLY A 145 -6.25 -18.11 12.03
CA GLY A 145 -5.36 -17.68 10.94
C GLY A 145 -4.38 -16.57 11.31
N ALA A 146 -4.30 -16.19 12.59
CA ALA A 146 -3.32 -15.24 13.10
C ALA A 146 -2.03 -15.96 13.56
N THR A 147 -1.47 -16.80 12.70
CA THR A 147 -0.33 -17.71 12.99
C THR A 147 0.91 -17.03 13.57
N PHE A 148 1.12 -15.75 13.27
CA PHE A 148 2.18 -14.96 13.88
C PHE A 148 1.92 -14.71 15.38
N TRP A 149 0.70 -14.31 15.74
CA TRP A 149 0.32 -13.95 17.10
C TRP A 149 0.02 -15.18 17.98
N GLU A 150 -0.29 -16.32 17.38
CA GLU A 150 -0.40 -17.60 18.09
C GLU A 150 0.95 -18.02 18.71
N ASN A 151 2.05 -17.75 18.01
CA ASN A 151 3.39 -18.23 18.36
C ASN A 151 4.30 -17.13 18.91
N TYR A 152 3.83 -15.89 19.10
CA TYR A 152 4.66 -14.78 19.56
C TYR A 152 4.28 -14.36 20.98
N ASP A 153 5.26 -14.33 21.89
CA ASP A 153 5.10 -13.74 23.22
C ASP A 153 5.51 -12.25 23.19
N PRO A 154 4.56 -11.32 23.32
CA PRO A 154 4.85 -9.88 23.32
C PRO A 154 5.63 -9.43 24.56
N VAL A 155 5.54 -10.14 25.69
CA VAL A 155 6.24 -9.78 26.94
C VAL A 155 7.69 -10.25 26.90
N ALA A 156 7.93 -11.49 26.48
CA ALA A 156 9.28 -12.05 26.37
C ALA A 156 10.02 -11.67 25.08
N ARG A 157 9.33 -11.09 24.08
CA ARG A 157 9.81 -10.85 22.70
C ARG A 157 10.44 -12.10 22.07
N ARG A 158 9.88 -13.28 22.34
CA ARG A 158 10.36 -14.57 21.84
C ARG A 158 9.20 -15.39 21.27
N PRO A 159 9.47 -16.35 20.38
CA PRO A 159 8.46 -17.33 20.02
C PRO A 159 8.00 -18.09 21.27
N ARG A 160 6.68 -18.29 21.46
CA ARG A 160 6.12 -19.21 22.45
C ARG A 160 6.62 -20.61 22.08
N GLU A 161 7.31 -21.31 22.99
CA GLU A 161 7.71 -22.69 22.75
C GLU A 161 6.46 -23.54 22.48
N SER A 162 6.42 -24.20 21.34
CA SER A 162 5.32 -25.09 20.98
C SER A 162 5.31 -26.27 21.96
N SER A 163 4.45 -26.24 22.98
CA SER A 163 4.17 -27.40 23.80
C SER A 163 3.48 -28.44 22.92
N THR A 164 4.31 -29.31 22.34
CA THR A 164 3.90 -30.50 21.61
C THR A 164 3.22 -31.43 22.61
N THR A 165 1.91 -31.62 22.49
CA THR A 165 1.21 -32.82 22.99
C THR A 165 0.00 -33.08 22.12
#